data_AF-A0A0S2S939-F1
#
_entry.id   AF-A0A0S2S939-F1
#
_cell.length_a   1.000
_cell.length_b   1.000
_cell.length_c   1.000
_cell.angle_alpha   90.00
_cell.angle_beta   90.00
_cell.angle_gamma   90.00
#
_symmetry.space_group_name_H-M   'P 1'
#
loop_
_entity.id
_entity.type
_entity.pdbx_description
1 polymer ?
#
loop_
_entity_poly.entity_id
_entity_poly.type
_entity_poly.pdbx_seq_one_letter_code
_entity_poly.pdbx_strand_id
1 'polypeptide(L)'
;MKKRNTFSIILLTVVSVLALSACGTKPQTNNTATQGADQPQTQQPQVKPEPIAEPEVKKGTGVYNGAADPHTVEIETNGEAQSFQLGDGLNTVVAGLEEGDSVAFEYNEKAVEGDAVAKQLILTKIEKTETATDSTQNGSSGQAVGGERPKTQAFELGLEGKKEKQTATLAEGGGYSLYVFDPMSLFPDQNRVALAVDDNYYAEITKLPSDFNLDELQKEGEKDLSSMGKAVKVDKAKVPQALTSSRLFLQANGSKVTRQYIVVENKTGGFIVKVNIPQGEPAEGFESFIYTSLESLQANK
;
A
#
# COMPACT_ATOMS: atom_id res chain seq x y z
N MET A 1 19.31 49.29 -0.98
CA MET A 1 20.73 48.93 -0.74
C MET A 1 20.83 47.42 -0.61
N LYS A 2 21.68 46.81 -1.44
CA LYS A 2 21.78 45.37 -1.71
C LYS A 2 22.96 44.82 -0.89
N LYS A 3 22.76 43.77 -0.10
CA LYS A 3 23.87 42.97 0.45
C LYS A 3 23.68 41.52 0.05
N ARG A 4 24.54 41.11 -0.90
CA ARG A 4 24.79 39.72 -1.30
C ARG A 4 25.80 39.14 -0.32
N ASN A 5 25.53 37.96 0.23
CA ASN A 5 26.56 37.11 0.81
C ASN A 5 26.96 36.05 -0.21
N THR A 6 28.24 36.06 -0.56
CA THR A 6 28.97 35.03 -1.32
C THR A 6 30.07 34.48 -0.42
N PHE A 7 30.67 33.34 -0.81
CA PHE A 7 31.79 32.59 -0.22
C PHE A 7 31.36 31.46 0.74
N SER A 8 31.87 30.22 0.68
CA SER A 8 33.02 29.66 -0.05
C SER A 8 32.82 28.16 -0.34
N ILE A 9 33.32 27.74 -1.50
CA ILE A 9 33.56 26.35 -1.90
C ILE A 9 34.83 25.87 -1.16
N ILE A 10 34.77 24.73 -0.48
CA ILE A 10 35.97 23.98 -0.08
C ILE A 10 35.87 22.59 -0.69
N LEU A 11 36.70 22.41 -1.72
CA LEU A 11 37.01 21.16 -2.39
C LEU A 11 38.09 20.45 -1.55
N LEU A 12 37.83 19.23 -1.07
CA LEU A 12 38.86 18.38 -0.46
C LEU A 12 38.91 17.02 -1.16
N THR A 13 39.82 16.93 -2.13
CA THR A 13 40.32 15.70 -2.74
C THR A 13 41.28 15.01 -1.78
N VAL A 14 41.06 13.73 -1.46
CA VAL A 14 42.07 12.86 -0.83
C VAL A 14 42.24 11.60 -1.66
N VAL A 15 43.52 11.32 -1.91
CA VAL A 15 44.09 10.37 -2.86
C VAL A 15 44.16 8.95 -2.30
N SER A 16 44.01 7.99 -3.21
CA SER A 16 44.10 6.54 -3.11
C SER A 16 45.40 5.98 -2.51
N VAL A 17 45.30 4.83 -1.82
CA VAL A 17 46.39 3.84 -1.73
C VAL A 17 45.81 2.42 -1.88
N LEU A 18 46.26 1.73 -2.92
CA LEU A 18 46.10 0.30 -3.16
C LEU A 18 47.25 -0.46 -2.49
N ALA A 19 46.97 -1.60 -1.87
CA ALA A 19 47.97 -2.64 -1.63
C ALA A 19 47.33 -4.02 -1.81
N LEU A 20 47.79 -4.73 -2.85
CA LEU A 20 47.51 -6.12 -3.18
C LEU A 20 48.49 -7.04 -2.46
N SER A 21 48.00 -8.15 -1.89
CA SER A 21 48.74 -9.36 -1.46
C SER A 21 47.67 -10.40 -1.08
N ALA A 22 47.68 -11.68 -1.45
CA ALA A 22 48.68 -12.53 -2.08
C ALA A 22 48.00 -13.72 -2.77
N CYS A 23 48.57 -14.16 -3.90
CA CYS A 23 48.29 -15.44 -4.54
C CYS A 23 48.89 -16.61 -3.72
N GLY A 24 48.14 -17.71 -3.60
CA GLY A 24 48.65 -18.99 -3.10
C GLY A 24 48.12 -20.14 -3.95
N THR A 25 48.91 -20.57 -4.93
CA THR A 25 48.65 -21.75 -5.77
C THR A 25 49.78 -22.76 -5.57
N LYS A 26 49.46 -24.02 -5.23
CA LYS A 26 49.85 -25.18 -6.07
C LYS A 26 49.26 -26.52 -5.61
N PRO A 27 49.09 -27.48 -6.56
CA PRO A 27 48.32 -28.71 -6.38
C PRO A 27 49.17 -29.99 -6.25
N GLN A 28 48.47 -31.05 -5.84
CA GLN A 28 48.61 -32.49 -6.08
C GLN A 28 49.98 -33.20 -5.90
N THR A 29 49.94 -34.26 -5.09
CA THR A 29 50.66 -35.52 -5.35
C THR A 29 49.71 -36.72 -5.20
N ASN A 30 49.72 -37.57 -6.24
CA ASN A 30 49.05 -38.86 -6.35
C ASN A 30 49.77 -39.96 -5.55
N ASN A 31 49.01 -40.97 -5.09
CA ASN A 31 49.25 -42.41 -5.33
C ASN A 31 48.17 -43.24 -4.59
N THR A 32 47.28 -43.96 -5.28
CA THR A 32 47.39 -45.34 -5.84
C THR A 32 47.10 -46.44 -4.80
N ALA A 33 45.95 -47.11 -4.98
CA ALA A 33 45.50 -48.48 -4.67
C ALA A 33 46.03 -49.20 -3.40
N THR A 34 45.23 -49.96 -2.63
CA THR A 34 44.62 -51.25 -3.04
C THR A 34 43.59 -51.73 -1.98
N GLN A 35 42.72 -52.64 -2.42
CA GLN A 35 41.59 -53.30 -1.75
C GLN A 35 41.87 -54.06 -0.45
N GLY A 36 40.84 -54.14 0.40
CA GLY A 36 40.36 -55.40 0.98
C GLY A 36 40.56 -55.60 2.49
N ALA A 37 39.47 -55.54 3.27
CA ALA A 37 38.99 -56.62 4.16
C ALA A 37 37.95 -56.12 5.17
N ASP A 38 37.10 -57.05 5.55
CA ASP A 38 35.83 -57.00 6.28
C ASP A 38 35.85 -56.51 7.74
N GLN A 39 34.64 -56.17 8.20
CA GLN A 39 34.12 -55.96 9.58
C GLN A 39 34.29 -54.60 10.28
N PRO A 40 33.42 -54.27 11.27
CA PRO A 40 31.96 -54.46 11.36
C PRO A 40 31.22 -53.14 11.65
N GLN A 41 29.92 -53.08 11.29
CA GLN A 41 29.03 -51.93 11.51
C GLN A 41 28.97 -51.50 12.98
N THR A 42 29.46 -50.29 13.28
CA THR A 42 29.08 -49.52 14.47
C THR A 42 27.80 -48.76 14.17
N GLN A 43 26.78 -49.01 14.98
CA GLN A 43 25.49 -48.32 14.93
C GLN A 43 25.69 -46.85 15.32
N GLN A 44 25.54 -45.95 14.35
CA GLN A 44 25.46 -44.51 14.60
C GLN A 44 24.00 -44.18 14.99
N PRO A 45 23.75 -43.38 16.03
CA PRO A 45 22.40 -43.01 16.44
C PRO A 45 21.62 -42.39 15.28
N GLN A 46 20.40 -42.88 15.05
CA GLN A 46 19.46 -42.25 14.13
C GLN A 46 19.24 -40.80 14.57
N VAL A 47 19.79 -39.86 13.81
CA VAL A 47 19.31 -38.48 13.83
C VAL A 47 17.89 -38.55 13.28
N LYS A 48 16.92 -38.45 14.18
CA LYS A 48 15.52 -38.19 13.82
C LYS A 48 15.56 -36.99 12.86
N PRO A 49 15.03 -37.09 11.62
CA PRO A 49 14.90 -35.92 10.78
C PRO A 49 14.11 -34.89 11.59
N GLU A 50 14.72 -33.75 11.89
CA GLU A 50 13.94 -32.59 12.27
C GLU A 50 12.92 -32.38 11.15
N PRO A 51 11.65 -32.04 11.47
CA PRO A 51 10.71 -31.65 10.44
C PRO A 51 11.37 -30.52 9.67
N ILE A 52 11.71 -30.75 8.40
CA ILE A 52 12.00 -29.67 7.48
C ILE A 52 10.75 -28.82 7.53
N ALA A 53 10.85 -27.65 8.17
CA ALA A 53 9.80 -26.66 8.14
C ALA A 53 9.48 -26.44 6.66
N GLU A 54 8.25 -26.75 6.28
CA GLU A 54 7.79 -26.47 4.92
C GLU A 54 8.09 -24.99 4.64
N PRO A 55 8.71 -24.65 3.49
CA PRO A 55 9.03 -23.27 3.18
C PRO A 55 7.73 -22.48 3.21
N GLU A 56 7.65 -21.51 4.12
CA GLU A 56 6.49 -20.63 4.23
C GLU A 56 6.40 -19.80 2.95
N VAL A 57 5.44 -20.14 2.10
CA VAL A 57 5.16 -19.40 0.87
C VAL A 57 4.54 -18.06 1.26
N LYS A 58 5.32 -17.00 1.06
CA LYS A 58 4.90 -15.61 1.29
C LYS A 58 4.25 -15.06 0.04
N LYS A 59 3.28 -14.16 0.19
CA LYS A 59 2.61 -13.48 -0.92
C LYS A 59 2.96 -12.01 -0.93
N GLY A 60 3.08 -11.44 -2.13
CA GLY A 60 3.39 -10.03 -2.34
C GLY A 60 2.66 -9.47 -3.56
N THR A 61 2.61 -8.15 -3.61
CA THR A 61 2.16 -7.38 -4.78
C THR A 61 3.14 -6.24 -4.99
N GLY A 62 3.40 -5.87 -6.23
CA GLY A 62 4.32 -4.80 -6.54
C GLY A 62 4.32 -4.42 -8.01
N VAL A 63 5.25 -3.56 -8.40
CA VAL A 63 5.47 -3.14 -9.79
C VAL A 63 6.70 -3.86 -10.33
N TYR A 64 6.55 -4.54 -11.46
CA TYR A 64 7.65 -5.20 -12.14
C TYR A 64 8.59 -4.15 -12.75
N ASN A 65 9.86 -4.13 -12.32
CA ASN A 65 10.87 -3.16 -12.75
C ASN A 65 11.85 -3.73 -13.79
N GLY A 66 11.68 -4.99 -14.20
CA GLY A 66 12.50 -5.63 -15.22
C GLY A 66 13.34 -6.80 -14.69
N ALA A 67 14.13 -7.39 -15.59
CA ALA A 67 15.06 -8.47 -15.28
C ALA A 67 16.47 -7.91 -15.08
N ALA A 68 17.08 -8.18 -13.93
CA ALA A 68 18.47 -7.85 -13.67
C ALA A 68 19.42 -8.81 -14.42
N ASP A 69 19.01 -10.09 -14.52
CA ASP A 69 19.69 -11.15 -15.27
C ASP A 69 18.67 -12.24 -15.67
N PRO A 70 19.03 -13.26 -16.47
CA PRO A 70 18.08 -14.30 -16.92
C PRO A 70 17.37 -15.10 -15.81
N HIS A 71 17.84 -15.04 -14.58
CA HIS A 71 17.31 -15.74 -13.42
C HIS A 71 16.87 -14.79 -12.29
N THR A 72 16.93 -13.47 -12.49
CA THR A 72 16.65 -12.48 -11.43
C THR A 72 15.79 -11.35 -11.98
N VAL A 73 14.72 -11.01 -11.25
CA VAL A 73 13.84 -9.89 -11.55
C VAL A 73 13.79 -8.90 -10.39
N GLU A 74 13.45 -7.65 -10.68
CA GLU A 74 13.22 -6.61 -9.68
C GLU A 74 11.74 -6.29 -9.60
N ILE A 75 11.21 -6.25 -8.37
CA ILE A 75 9.83 -5.86 -8.09
C ILE A 75 9.84 -4.79 -7.01
N GLU A 76 9.22 -3.65 -7.30
CA GLU A 76 9.03 -2.58 -6.34
C GLU A 76 7.86 -2.89 -5.42
N THR A 77 8.14 -2.95 -4.11
CA THR A 77 7.13 -3.16 -3.07
C THR A 77 7.27 -2.04 -2.05
N ASN A 78 6.18 -1.30 -1.78
CA ASN A 78 6.18 -0.14 -0.86
C ASN A 78 7.23 0.95 -1.21
N GLY A 79 7.50 1.17 -2.50
CA GLY A 79 8.48 2.16 -2.97
C GLY A 79 9.95 1.71 -2.88
N GLU A 80 10.21 0.46 -2.49
CA GLU A 80 11.55 -0.12 -2.48
C GLU A 80 11.66 -1.25 -3.51
N ALA A 81 12.66 -1.15 -4.40
CA ALA A 81 12.96 -2.20 -5.36
C ALA A 81 13.65 -3.39 -4.65
N GLN A 82 13.07 -4.58 -4.79
CA GLN A 82 13.61 -5.82 -4.24
C GLN A 82 13.90 -6.82 -5.37
N SER A 83 15.05 -7.49 -5.31
CA SER A 83 15.44 -8.50 -6.29
C SER A 83 14.95 -9.89 -5.86
N PHE A 84 14.33 -10.62 -6.79
CA PHE A 84 13.87 -11.98 -6.60
C PHE A 84 14.45 -12.92 -7.67
N GLN A 85 14.94 -14.08 -7.24
CA GLN A 85 15.31 -15.14 -8.17
C GLN A 85 14.07 -15.84 -8.73
N LEU A 86 14.11 -16.20 -10.00
CA LEU A 86 13.05 -16.94 -10.67
C LEU A 86 13.10 -18.42 -10.27
N GLY A 87 11.99 -18.91 -9.71
CA GLY A 87 11.75 -20.34 -9.58
C GLY A 87 11.44 -21.00 -10.93
N ASP A 88 11.42 -22.33 -10.91
CA ASP A 88 11.27 -23.14 -12.12
C ASP A 88 9.98 -22.80 -12.89
N GLY A 89 10.11 -22.62 -14.21
CA GLY A 89 8.98 -22.40 -15.11
C GLY A 89 8.42 -20.98 -15.17
N LEU A 90 8.99 -20.01 -14.42
CA LEU A 90 8.50 -18.62 -14.44
C LEU A 90 9.04 -17.78 -15.60
N ASN A 91 10.10 -18.23 -16.28
CA ASN A 91 10.75 -17.51 -17.39
C ASN A 91 9.77 -17.09 -18.49
N THR A 92 8.79 -17.95 -18.82
CA THR A 92 7.79 -17.66 -19.86
C THR A 92 6.75 -16.64 -19.40
N VAL A 93 6.46 -16.60 -18.10
CA VAL A 93 5.52 -15.64 -17.53
C VAL A 93 6.17 -14.25 -17.48
N VAL A 94 7.41 -14.19 -17.01
CA VAL A 94 8.22 -12.96 -16.94
C VAL A 94 8.49 -12.38 -18.31
N ALA A 95 8.74 -13.21 -19.32
CA ALA A 95 8.91 -12.75 -20.71
C ALA A 95 7.67 -12.03 -21.28
N GLY A 96 6.49 -12.23 -20.69
CA GLY A 96 5.25 -11.53 -21.04
C GLY A 96 4.95 -10.30 -20.18
N LEU A 97 5.82 -9.95 -19.23
CA LEU A 97 5.70 -8.75 -18.40
C LEU A 97 6.50 -7.60 -19.00
N GLU A 98 5.92 -6.40 -18.95
CA GLU A 98 6.57 -5.14 -19.30
C GLU A 98 6.92 -4.36 -18.03
N GLU A 99 8.01 -3.59 -18.05
CA GLU A 99 8.34 -2.71 -16.92
C GLU A 99 7.17 -1.76 -16.62
N GLY A 100 6.81 -1.64 -15.34
CA GLY A 100 5.61 -0.92 -14.90
C GLY A 100 4.37 -1.80 -14.73
N ASP A 101 4.40 -3.06 -15.17
CA ASP A 101 3.29 -3.98 -14.94
C ASP A 101 3.09 -4.25 -13.46
N SER A 102 1.85 -4.11 -12.98
CA SER A 102 1.51 -4.54 -11.63
C SER A 102 1.45 -6.06 -11.58
N VAL A 103 2.12 -6.65 -10.59
CA VAL A 103 2.24 -8.09 -10.43
C VAL A 103 1.81 -8.54 -9.04
N ALA A 104 1.15 -9.69 -8.98
CA ALA A 104 0.98 -10.46 -7.76
C ALA A 104 1.93 -11.66 -7.81
N PHE A 105 2.58 -11.95 -6.70
CA PHE A 105 3.60 -12.98 -6.66
C PHE A 105 3.63 -13.74 -5.34
N GLU A 106 4.17 -14.95 -5.39
CA GLU A 106 4.43 -15.79 -4.24
C GLU A 106 5.92 -16.12 -4.21
N TYR A 107 6.54 -16.12 -3.03
CA TYR A 107 7.98 -16.35 -2.89
C TYR A 107 8.33 -17.08 -1.60
N ASN A 108 9.47 -17.77 -1.65
CA ASN A 108 10.11 -18.39 -0.50
C ASN A 108 11.40 -17.66 -0.15
N GLU A 109 11.78 -17.68 1.12
CA GLU A 109 13.09 -17.21 1.59
C GLU A 109 14.03 -18.40 1.79
N LYS A 110 15.22 -18.33 1.20
CA LYS A 110 16.29 -19.32 1.40
C LYS A 110 17.49 -18.64 2.04
N ALA A 111 17.96 -19.16 3.17
CA ALA A 111 19.19 -18.66 3.78
C ALA A 111 20.39 -18.83 2.82
N VAL A 112 21.27 -17.83 2.79
CA VAL A 112 22.49 -17.88 1.98
C VAL A 112 23.54 -18.70 2.74
N GLU A 113 24.17 -19.66 2.05
CA GLU A 113 25.20 -20.49 2.67
C GLU A 113 26.41 -19.63 3.11
N GLY A 114 26.77 -19.74 4.39
CA GLY A 114 27.85 -18.93 4.98
C GLY A 114 27.43 -17.59 5.58
N ASP A 115 26.16 -17.20 5.46
CA ASP A 115 25.60 -15.99 6.09
C ASP A 115 24.22 -16.29 6.71
N ALA A 116 24.16 -16.29 8.04
CA ALA A 116 22.93 -16.61 8.78
C ALA A 116 21.85 -15.51 8.71
N VAL A 117 22.19 -14.31 8.20
CA VAL A 117 21.29 -13.15 8.13
C VAL A 117 20.81 -12.92 6.70
N ALA A 118 21.66 -13.14 5.71
CA ALA A 118 21.30 -12.96 4.31
C ALA A 118 20.29 -14.02 3.84
N LYS A 119 19.24 -13.57 3.15
CA LYS A 119 18.19 -14.41 2.58
C LYS A 119 18.04 -14.12 1.10
N GLN A 120 18.01 -15.18 0.31
CA GLN A 120 17.61 -15.15 -1.08
C GLN A 120 16.08 -15.23 -1.18
N LEU A 121 15.47 -14.28 -1.88
CA LEU A 121 14.05 -14.34 -2.22
C LEU A 121 13.90 -15.10 -3.54
N ILE A 122 13.06 -16.12 -3.56
CA ILE A 122 12.84 -17.00 -4.74
C ILE A 122 11.36 -16.99 -5.07
N LEU A 123 11.00 -16.47 -6.25
CA LEU A 123 9.63 -16.51 -6.76
C LEU A 123 9.22 -17.95 -7.03
N THR A 124 8.03 -18.29 -6.56
CA THR A 124 7.34 -19.56 -6.86
C THR A 124 6.15 -19.34 -7.78
N LYS A 125 5.60 -18.11 -7.79
CA LYS A 125 4.57 -17.66 -8.70
C LYS A 125 4.75 -16.18 -8.97
N ILE A 126 4.50 -15.76 -10.21
CA ILE A 126 4.30 -14.36 -10.57
C ILE A 126 3.23 -14.30 -11.64
N GLU A 127 2.33 -13.34 -11.56
CA GLU A 127 1.31 -13.12 -12.58
C GLU A 127 1.06 -11.63 -12.76
N LYS A 128 0.88 -11.22 -14.01
CA LYS A 128 0.38 -9.89 -14.33
C LYS A 128 -1.00 -9.75 -13.71
N THR A 129 -1.16 -8.73 -12.89
CA THR A 129 -2.49 -8.28 -12.48
C THR A 129 -2.95 -7.26 -13.51
N GLU A 130 -4.20 -7.34 -13.95
CA GLU A 130 -4.71 -6.38 -14.93
C GLU A 130 -4.74 -4.97 -14.31
N THR A 131 -3.73 -4.18 -14.64
CA THR A 131 -3.86 -2.73 -14.69
C THR A 131 -4.74 -2.39 -15.89
N ALA A 132 -5.88 -1.75 -15.60
CA ALA A 132 -6.80 -1.22 -16.60
C ALA A 132 -6.03 -0.40 -17.64
N THR A 133 -5.74 -1.03 -18.77
CA THR A 133 -5.18 -0.36 -19.94
C THR A 133 -6.32 0.41 -20.61
N ASP A 134 -6.11 1.71 -20.82
CA ASP A 134 -6.92 2.63 -21.63
C ASP A 134 -8.42 2.31 -21.77
N SER A 135 -9.19 2.74 -20.78
CA SER A 135 -10.59 3.08 -21.02
C SER A 135 -10.75 4.58 -20.99
N THR A 136 -10.69 5.18 -22.17
CA THR A 136 -11.28 6.49 -22.42
C THR A 136 -12.78 6.42 -22.19
N GLN A 137 -13.24 6.51 -20.95
CA GLN A 137 -14.64 6.88 -20.66
C GLN A 137 -14.68 7.83 -19.47
N ASN A 138 -14.72 9.11 -19.82
CA ASN A 138 -15.34 10.16 -19.05
C ASN A 138 -16.82 9.79 -18.80
N GLY A 139 -17.23 9.64 -17.54
CA GLY A 139 -18.64 9.46 -17.22
C GLY A 139 -18.92 8.72 -15.92
N SER A 140 -19.19 9.52 -14.88
CA SER A 140 -20.06 9.24 -13.75
C SER A 140 -20.99 8.01 -13.86
N SER A 141 -21.17 7.36 -12.70
CA SER A 141 -22.28 6.50 -12.27
C SER A 141 -22.10 4.97 -12.41
N GLY A 142 -22.07 4.32 -11.24
CA GLY A 142 -22.43 2.91 -11.10
C GLY A 142 -21.30 1.99 -10.67
N GLN A 143 -20.89 2.04 -9.40
CA GLN A 143 -20.24 0.90 -8.78
C GLN A 143 -21.12 -0.35 -8.96
N ALA A 144 -20.54 -1.40 -9.54
CA ALA A 144 -21.14 -2.71 -9.60
C ALA A 144 -21.45 -3.18 -8.18
N VAL A 145 -22.75 -3.34 -7.88
CA VAL A 145 -23.22 -3.89 -6.61
C VAL A 145 -23.26 -5.41 -6.78
N GLY A 146 -22.34 -6.11 -6.12
CA GLY A 146 -22.46 -7.56 -5.91
C GLY A 146 -21.35 -8.46 -6.45
N GLY A 147 -20.34 -7.92 -7.14
CA GLY A 147 -19.09 -8.61 -7.46
C GLY A 147 -18.01 -8.40 -6.40
N GLU A 148 -17.00 -9.28 -6.35
CA GLU A 148 -15.81 -9.07 -5.54
C GLU A 148 -15.12 -7.78 -6.00
N ARG A 149 -14.90 -6.84 -5.08
CA ARG A 149 -14.29 -5.54 -5.39
C ARG A 149 -12.81 -5.76 -5.69
N PRO A 150 -12.24 -5.11 -6.72
CA PRO A 150 -10.81 -5.24 -6.98
C PRO A 150 -10.00 -4.70 -5.79
N LYS A 151 -8.83 -5.31 -5.56
CA LYS A 151 -7.95 -4.94 -4.44
C LYS A 151 -7.45 -3.50 -4.54
N THR A 152 -7.30 -2.98 -5.75
CA THR A 152 -6.91 -1.60 -6.01
C THR A 152 -7.80 -1.01 -7.08
N GLN A 153 -7.93 0.32 -7.09
CA GLN A 153 -8.67 1.04 -8.11
C GLN A 153 -8.04 2.43 -8.33
N ALA A 154 -7.95 2.85 -9.59
CA ALA A 154 -7.49 4.18 -9.95
C ALA A 154 -8.63 5.20 -9.91
N PHE A 155 -8.33 6.39 -9.42
CA PHE A 155 -9.24 7.53 -9.30
C PHE A 155 -8.59 8.78 -9.90
N GLU A 156 -9.38 9.64 -10.54
CA GLU A 156 -8.93 10.96 -10.95
C GLU A 156 -9.31 11.97 -9.86
N LEU A 157 -8.32 12.58 -9.21
CA LEU A 157 -8.50 13.57 -8.16
C LEU A 157 -8.04 14.96 -8.60
N GLY A 158 -8.65 15.99 -8.05
CA GLY A 158 -8.13 17.35 -8.12
C GLY A 158 -7.15 17.59 -6.98
N LEU A 159 -5.85 17.69 -7.26
CA LEU A 159 -4.81 18.02 -6.27
C LEU A 159 -4.12 19.32 -6.71
N GLU A 160 -4.03 20.30 -5.81
CA GLU A 160 -3.37 21.60 -6.07
C GLU A 160 -3.86 22.29 -7.36
N GLY A 161 -5.15 22.13 -7.67
CA GLY A 161 -5.78 22.67 -8.89
C GLY A 161 -5.51 21.90 -10.19
N LYS A 162 -4.85 20.72 -10.13
CA LYS A 162 -4.62 19.82 -11.27
C LYS A 162 -5.36 18.51 -11.11
N LYS A 163 -5.69 17.88 -12.23
CA LYS A 163 -6.26 16.52 -12.23
C LYS A 163 -5.14 15.50 -12.29
N GLU A 164 -5.12 14.58 -11.35
CA GLU A 164 -4.11 13.53 -11.22
C GLU A 164 -4.77 12.16 -11.01
N LYS A 165 -4.20 11.13 -11.63
CA LYS A 165 -4.60 9.75 -11.37
C LYS A 165 -3.87 9.25 -10.13
N GLN A 166 -4.62 8.75 -9.15
CA GLN A 166 -4.08 8.13 -7.95
C GLN A 166 -4.73 6.76 -7.76
N THR A 167 -3.95 5.80 -7.31
CA THR A 167 -4.43 4.46 -6.96
C THR A 167 -4.79 4.43 -5.49
N ALA A 168 -5.88 3.72 -5.16
CA ALA A 168 -6.26 3.45 -3.78
C ALA A 168 -6.51 1.96 -3.60
N THR A 169 -6.26 1.48 -2.38
CA THR A 169 -6.36 0.07 -2.00
C THR A 169 -7.67 -0.16 -1.26
N LEU A 170 -8.37 -1.24 -1.61
CA LEU A 170 -9.57 -1.67 -0.92
C LEU A 170 -9.22 -2.08 0.51
N ALA A 171 -9.88 -1.45 1.48
CA ALA A 171 -9.75 -1.73 2.89
C ALA A 171 -11.13 -2.05 3.50
N GLU A 172 -11.14 -2.92 4.50
CA GLU A 172 -12.35 -3.34 5.22
C GLU A 172 -12.36 -2.81 6.65
N GLY A 173 -13.48 -2.19 7.05
CA GLY A 173 -13.75 -1.74 8.41
C GLY A 173 -14.92 -2.50 9.04
N GLY A 174 -15.42 -1.99 10.18
CA GLY A 174 -16.56 -2.59 10.89
C GLY A 174 -17.87 -2.54 10.10
N GLY A 175 -18.10 -3.53 9.25
CA GLY A 175 -19.34 -3.67 8.46
C GLY A 175 -19.37 -2.87 7.17
N TYR A 176 -18.23 -2.35 6.71
CA TYR A 176 -18.07 -1.60 5.47
C TYR A 176 -16.72 -1.85 4.81
N SER A 177 -16.60 -1.43 3.56
CA SER A 177 -15.34 -1.38 2.82
C SER A 177 -15.25 -0.09 2.00
N LEU A 178 -14.05 0.39 1.77
CA LEU A 178 -13.77 1.57 0.96
C LEU A 178 -12.37 1.49 0.34
N TYR A 179 -12.09 2.27 -0.69
CA TYR A 179 -10.73 2.44 -1.17
C TYR A 179 -10.04 3.54 -0.36
N VAL A 180 -8.82 3.27 0.10
CA VAL A 180 -7.98 4.16 0.91
C VAL A 180 -6.70 4.46 0.13
N PHE A 181 -6.37 5.74 -0.02
CA PHE A 181 -5.17 6.20 -0.73
C PHE A 181 -3.94 6.13 0.16
N ASP A 182 -2.77 5.92 -0.43
CA ASP A 182 -1.47 5.72 0.25
C ASP A 182 -1.12 6.74 1.35
N PRO A 183 -1.47 8.04 1.25
CA PRO A 183 -1.22 8.99 2.35
C PRO A 183 -2.08 8.76 3.60
N MET A 184 -3.06 7.86 3.55
CA MET A 184 -4.01 7.55 4.61
C MET A 184 -3.96 6.07 5.00
N SER A 185 -4.36 5.78 6.24
CA SER A 185 -4.52 4.43 6.77
C SER A 185 -5.91 4.25 7.35
N LEU A 186 -6.49 3.05 7.18
CA LEU A 186 -7.68 2.62 7.91
C LEU A 186 -7.27 2.00 9.25
N PHE A 187 -7.87 2.48 10.32
CA PHE A 187 -7.82 1.95 11.67
C PHE A 187 -9.16 1.27 11.97
N PRO A 188 -9.31 -0.03 11.64
CA PRO A 188 -10.61 -0.72 11.66
C PRO A 188 -11.23 -0.76 13.06
N ASP A 189 -10.42 -0.95 14.10
CA ASP A 189 -10.87 -0.98 15.50
C ASP A 189 -11.47 0.35 15.98
N GLN A 190 -11.14 1.45 15.30
CA GLN A 190 -11.64 2.79 15.58
C GLN A 190 -12.70 3.25 14.58
N ASN A 191 -12.98 2.43 13.55
CA ASN A 191 -13.73 2.81 12.36
C ASN A 191 -13.26 4.15 11.77
N ARG A 192 -11.94 4.36 11.71
CA ARG A 192 -11.35 5.65 11.37
C ARG A 192 -10.38 5.53 10.20
N VAL A 193 -10.47 6.42 9.23
CA VAL A 193 -9.42 6.64 8.23
C VAL A 193 -8.70 7.93 8.59
N ALA A 194 -7.37 7.94 8.67
CA ALA A 194 -6.60 9.13 8.99
C ALA A 194 -5.35 9.25 8.12
N LEU A 195 -4.82 10.47 7.98
CA LEU A 195 -3.50 10.66 7.35
C LEU A 195 -2.41 9.96 8.17
N ALA A 196 -1.46 9.34 7.48
CA ALA A 196 -0.31 8.71 8.11
C ALA A 196 0.65 9.74 8.75
N VAL A 197 0.75 10.93 8.14
CA VAL A 197 1.66 12.01 8.58
C VAL A 197 1.11 12.83 9.76
N ASP A 198 -0.22 12.87 9.93
CA ASP A 198 -0.89 13.54 11.05
C ASP A 198 -2.29 12.93 11.25
N ASP A 199 -2.41 12.09 12.28
CA ASP A 199 -3.64 11.36 12.60
C ASP A 199 -4.78 12.24 13.13
N ASN A 200 -4.54 13.55 13.32
CA ASN A 200 -5.59 14.52 13.61
C ASN A 200 -6.42 14.88 12.36
N TYR A 201 -5.96 14.56 11.16
CA TYR A 201 -6.76 14.61 9.94
C TYR A 201 -7.41 13.25 9.74
N TYR A 202 -8.70 13.14 10.05
CA TYR A 202 -9.38 11.85 10.02
C TYR A 202 -10.87 11.96 9.67
N ALA A 203 -11.42 10.81 9.27
CA ALA A 203 -12.85 10.56 9.20
C ALA A 203 -13.21 9.31 10.02
N GLU A 204 -14.17 9.44 10.92
CA GLU A 204 -14.81 8.33 11.62
C GLU A 204 -16.08 7.92 10.89
N ILE A 205 -16.27 6.62 10.66
CA ILE A 205 -17.34 6.07 9.83
C ILE A 205 -18.23 5.19 10.70
N THR A 206 -19.54 5.42 10.65
CA THR A 206 -20.54 4.60 11.34
C THR A 206 -21.62 4.16 10.35
N LYS A 207 -21.83 2.85 10.22
CA LYS A 207 -22.91 2.30 9.40
C LYS A 207 -24.28 2.64 10.01
N LEU A 208 -25.20 3.11 9.17
CA LEU A 208 -26.57 3.41 9.56
C LEU A 208 -27.48 2.18 9.38
N PRO A 209 -28.56 2.07 10.17
CA PRO A 209 -29.65 1.13 9.88
C PRO A 209 -30.37 1.56 8.60
N SER A 210 -31.04 0.63 7.90
CA SER A 210 -31.67 0.91 6.60
C SER A 210 -32.85 1.88 6.64
N ASP A 211 -33.44 2.09 7.82
CA ASP A 211 -34.61 2.94 8.08
C ASP A 211 -34.24 4.25 8.79
N PHE A 212 -32.97 4.66 8.70
CA PHE A 212 -32.49 5.89 9.33
C PHE A 212 -33.33 7.12 8.94
N ASN A 213 -33.47 8.07 9.87
CA ASN A 213 -34.20 9.31 9.65
C ASN A 213 -33.24 10.49 9.46
N LEU A 214 -33.24 11.10 8.28
CA LEU A 214 -32.32 12.19 7.94
C LEU A 214 -32.52 13.46 8.80
N ASP A 215 -33.75 13.75 9.22
CA ASP A 215 -34.05 14.92 10.07
C ASP A 215 -33.54 14.72 11.50
N GLU A 216 -33.57 13.48 12.00
CA GLU A 216 -32.98 13.13 13.29
C GLU A 216 -31.46 13.20 13.22
N LEU A 217 -30.86 12.64 12.16
CA LEU A 217 -29.41 12.73 11.93
C LEU A 217 -28.93 14.18 11.77
N GLN A 218 -29.74 15.06 11.17
CA GLN A 218 -29.41 16.48 11.11
C GLN A 218 -29.37 17.11 12.49
N LYS A 219 -30.37 16.85 13.35
CA LYS A 219 -30.38 17.35 14.75
C LYS A 219 -29.21 16.79 15.55
N GLU A 220 -28.88 15.52 15.35
CA GLU A 220 -27.72 14.88 15.97
C GLU A 220 -26.41 15.57 15.56
N GLY A 221 -26.19 15.76 14.26
CA GLY A 221 -24.98 16.43 13.77
C GLY A 221 -24.87 17.89 14.19
N GLU A 222 -25.99 18.63 14.21
CA GLU A 222 -26.02 20.00 14.75
C GLU A 222 -25.63 20.04 16.24
N LYS A 223 -26.07 19.05 17.02
CA LYS A 223 -25.69 18.90 18.44
C LYS A 223 -24.21 18.51 18.60
N ASP A 224 -23.73 17.55 17.82
CA ASP A 224 -22.34 17.09 17.84
C ASP A 224 -21.35 18.23 17.53
N LEU A 225 -21.70 19.07 16.56
CA LEU A 225 -20.89 20.21 16.14
C LEU A 225 -21.05 21.46 17.02
N SER A 226 -22.03 21.48 17.93
CA SER A 226 -22.38 22.69 18.71
C SER A 226 -21.24 23.23 19.58
N SER A 227 -20.30 22.38 20.01
CA SER A 227 -19.12 22.81 20.78
C SER A 227 -18.13 23.66 19.96
N MET A 228 -18.21 23.60 18.64
CA MET A 228 -17.36 24.35 17.70
C MET A 228 -18.00 25.67 17.26
N GLY A 229 -19.28 25.88 17.58
CA GLY A 229 -20.09 26.99 17.09
C GLY A 229 -21.36 26.51 16.39
N LYS A 230 -21.99 27.40 15.62
CA LYS A 230 -23.20 27.06 14.88
C LYS A 230 -22.84 26.20 13.66
N ALA A 231 -23.35 24.97 13.61
CA ALA A 231 -23.27 24.13 12.43
C ALA A 231 -24.01 24.78 11.25
N VAL A 232 -23.41 24.74 10.07
CA VAL A 232 -23.98 25.21 8.82
C VAL A 232 -24.25 24.01 7.93
N LYS A 233 -25.47 23.89 7.43
CA LYS A 233 -25.81 22.94 6.37
C LYS A 233 -25.22 23.45 5.06
N VAL A 234 -24.35 22.65 4.45
CA VAL A 234 -23.71 22.97 3.18
C VAL A 234 -24.72 22.75 2.05
N ASP A 235 -24.91 23.77 1.22
CA ASP A 235 -25.77 23.68 0.04
C ASP A 235 -25.27 22.58 -0.90
N LYS A 236 -26.15 21.80 -1.51
CA LYS A 236 -25.75 20.69 -2.39
C LYS A 236 -24.82 21.13 -3.54
N ALA A 237 -24.97 22.35 -4.04
CA ALA A 237 -24.10 22.93 -5.07
C ALA A 237 -22.67 23.27 -4.59
N LYS A 238 -22.45 23.32 -3.27
CA LYS A 238 -21.16 23.59 -2.62
C LYS A 238 -20.55 22.34 -1.99
N VAL A 239 -21.28 21.22 -1.97
CA VAL A 239 -20.71 19.93 -1.55
C VAL A 239 -19.57 19.58 -2.52
N PRO A 240 -18.41 19.12 -2.01
CA PRO A 240 -17.30 18.70 -2.86
C PRO A 240 -17.73 17.74 -3.96
N GLN A 241 -17.24 17.95 -5.19
CA GLN A 241 -17.64 17.14 -6.35
C GLN A 241 -17.31 15.65 -6.18
N ALA A 242 -16.28 15.33 -5.40
CA ALA A 242 -15.92 13.97 -5.06
C ALA A 242 -16.99 13.24 -4.22
N LEU A 243 -17.89 13.96 -3.54
CA LEU A 243 -18.83 13.40 -2.56
C LEU A 243 -20.30 13.53 -2.99
N THR A 244 -20.61 13.03 -4.18
CA THR A 244 -21.94 13.17 -4.78
C THR A 244 -23.03 12.41 -4.03
N SER A 245 -22.66 11.31 -3.36
CA SER A 245 -23.58 10.46 -2.59
C SER A 245 -23.97 11.03 -1.22
N SER A 246 -23.49 12.23 -0.86
CA SER A 246 -23.90 12.91 0.37
C SER A 246 -25.39 13.31 0.33
N ARG A 247 -26.14 12.87 1.35
CA ARG A 247 -27.53 13.24 1.64
C ARG A 247 -27.63 14.42 2.62
N LEU A 248 -26.66 14.54 3.51
CA LEU A 248 -26.51 15.63 4.46
C LEU A 248 -25.03 15.98 4.58
N PHE A 249 -24.73 17.26 4.63
CA PHE A 249 -23.39 17.77 4.91
C PHE A 249 -23.54 18.97 5.85
N LEU A 250 -23.10 18.79 7.09
CA LEU A 250 -23.02 19.84 8.09
C LEU A 250 -21.55 20.16 8.34
N GLN A 251 -21.24 21.43 8.52
CA GLN A 251 -19.88 21.90 8.81
C GLN A 251 -19.91 22.95 9.92
N ALA A 252 -18.96 22.85 10.84
CA ALA A 252 -18.65 23.90 11.80
C ALA A 252 -17.17 24.27 11.69
N ASN A 253 -16.90 25.57 11.54
CA ASN A 253 -15.55 26.11 11.39
C ASN A 253 -15.10 26.71 12.72
N GLY A 254 -14.14 26.08 13.38
CA GLY A 254 -13.42 26.66 14.51
C GLY A 254 -12.19 27.46 14.06
N SER A 255 -11.51 28.09 15.02
CA SER A 255 -10.28 28.85 14.73
C SER A 255 -9.07 27.99 14.37
N LYS A 256 -9.08 26.70 14.74
CA LYS A 256 -7.96 25.76 14.53
C LYS A 256 -8.34 24.48 13.79
N VAL A 257 -9.63 24.20 13.68
CA VAL A 257 -10.13 22.93 13.13
C VAL A 257 -11.52 23.14 12.56
N THR A 258 -11.74 22.55 11.39
CA THR A 258 -13.04 22.36 10.78
C THR A 258 -13.53 20.98 11.15
N ARG A 259 -14.78 20.88 11.60
CA ARG A 259 -15.45 19.60 11.81
C ARG A 259 -16.67 19.48 10.92
N GLN A 260 -16.89 18.28 10.42
CA GLN A 260 -18.01 17.98 9.53
C GLN A 260 -18.77 16.76 10.01
N TYR A 261 -20.08 16.79 9.79
CA TYR A 261 -20.98 15.66 9.99
C TYR A 261 -21.68 15.40 8.66
N ILE A 262 -21.39 14.26 8.05
CA ILE A 262 -21.83 13.94 6.70
C ILE A 262 -22.65 12.65 6.74
N VAL A 263 -23.77 12.62 6.03
CA VAL A 263 -24.49 11.38 5.75
C VAL A 263 -24.23 11.02 4.30
N VAL A 264 -23.58 9.88 4.07
CA VAL A 264 -23.36 9.28 2.75
C VAL A 264 -24.34 8.12 2.59
N GLU A 265 -25.03 8.05 1.45
CA GLU A 265 -25.94 6.94 1.18
C GLU A 265 -25.78 6.48 -0.26
N ASN A 266 -25.62 5.18 -0.44
CA ASN A 266 -25.57 4.54 -1.74
C ASN A 266 -26.39 3.25 -1.74
N LYS A 267 -26.35 2.51 -2.85
CA LYS A 267 -27.15 1.29 -3.05
C LYS A 267 -26.90 0.19 -2.00
N THR A 268 -25.78 0.23 -1.29
CA THR A 268 -25.41 -0.79 -0.30
C THR A 268 -25.80 -0.40 1.13
N GLY A 269 -25.96 0.91 1.41
CA GLY A 269 -26.34 1.37 2.74
C GLY A 269 -26.04 2.85 2.98
N GLY A 270 -26.45 3.32 4.16
CA GLY A 270 -26.15 4.65 4.67
C GLY A 270 -25.00 4.63 5.69
N PHE A 271 -24.29 5.75 5.79
CA PHE A 271 -23.18 5.96 6.72
C PHE A 271 -23.24 7.37 7.31
N ILE A 272 -22.96 7.49 8.60
CA ILE A 272 -22.52 8.75 9.21
C ILE A 272 -21.00 8.80 9.06
N VAL A 273 -20.50 9.96 8.65
CA VAL A 273 -19.08 10.25 8.62
C VAL A 273 -18.80 11.53 9.38
N LYS A 274 -17.97 11.45 10.42
CA LYS A 274 -17.50 12.61 11.18
C LYS A 274 -16.07 12.92 10.77
N VAL A 275 -15.84 14.07 10.14
CA VAL A 275 -14.53 14.46 9.62
C VAL A 275 -13.93 15.56 10.50
N ASN A 276 -12.65 15.41 10.84
CA ASN A 276 -11.87 16.38 11.58
C ASN A 276 -10.71 16.87 10.71
N ILE A 277 -10.66 18.17 10.45
CA ILE A 277 -9.69 18.81 9.54
C ILE A 277 -9.02 19.96 10.29
N PRO A 278 -7.86 19.73 10.93
CA PRO A 278 -7.05 20.81 11.48
C PRO A 278 -6.69 21.85 10.40
N GLN A 279 -6.44 23.08 10.84
CA GLN A 279 -5.89 24.11 9.96
C GLN A 279 -4.40 23.84 9.73
N GLY A 280 -3.98 23.71 8.47
CA GLY A 280 -2.60 23.48 8.09
C GLY A 280 -2.46 23.05 6.63
N GLU A 281 -1.20 22.94 6.17
CA GLU A 281 -0.86 22.53 4.79
C GLU A 281 -1.51 21.20 4.35
N PRO A 282 -1.62 20.14 5.20
CA PRO A 282 -2.22 18.87 4.75
C PRO A 282 -3.70 18.94 4.40
N ALA A 283 -4.42 20.02 4.75
CA ALA A 283 -5.87 20.11 4.59
C ALA A 283 -6.33 19.96 3.13
N GLU A 284 -5.65 20.60 2.17
CA GLU A 284 -6.07 20.58 0.76
C GLU A 284 -5.92 19.18 0.13
N GLY A 285 -4.81 18.50 0.43
CA GLY A 285 -4.59 17.12 0.00
C GLY A 285 -5.55 16.15 0.70
N PHE A 286 -5.74 16.30 2.01
CA PHE A 286 -6.58 15.43 2.82
C PHE A 286 -8.02 15.41 2.33
N GLU A 287 -8.63 16.57 2.11
CA GLU A 287 -10.03 16.68 1.66
C GLU A 287 -10.26 15.91 0.35
N SER A 288 -9.34 16.04 -0.61
CA SER A 288 -9.43 15.36 -1.90
C SER A 288 -9.41 13.84 -1.74
N PHE A 289 -8.45 13.31 -0.97
CA PHE A 289 -8.35 11.88 -0.73
C PHE A 289 -9.52 11.34 0.08
N ILE A 290 -9.89 12.00 1.17
CA ILE A 290 -10.91 11.48 2.08
C ILE A 290 -12.29 11.50 1.41
N TYR A 291 -12.70 12.58 0.75
CA TYR A 291 -14.01 12.64 0.09
C TYR A 291 -14.14 11.60 -1.04
N THR A 292 -13.07 11.38 -1.80
CA THR A 292 -13.03 10.34 -2.84
C THR A 292 -13.13 8.94 -2.23
N SER A 293 -12.46 8.71 -1.09
CA SER A 293 -12.55 7.44 -0.35
C SER A 293 -13.97 7.19 0.15
N LEU A 294 -14.62 8.21 0.72
CA LEU A 294 -15.99 8.13 1.25
C LEU A 294 -17.03 7.86 0.17
N GLU A 295 -16.86 8.42 -1.03
CA GLU A 295 -17.74 8.13 -2.17
C GLU A 295 -17.67 6.65 -2.57
N SER A 296 -16.56 5.97 -2.27
CA SER A 296 -16.38 4.56 -2.56
C SER A 296 -16.90 3.61 -1.47
N LEU A 297 -17.48 4.14 -0.38
CA LEU A 297 -18.02 3.34 0.72
C LEU A 297 -19.01 2.31 0.22
N GLN A 298 -18.92 1.09 0.72
CA GLN A 298 -19.96 0.08 0.56
C GLN A 298 -20.18 -0.65 1.87
N ALA A 299 -21.43 -0.97 2.17
CA ALA A 299 -21.76 -1.85 3.28
C ALA A 299 -21.33 -3.27 2.91
N ASN A 300 -20.66 -3.95 3.84
CA ASN A 300 -20.39 -5.37 3.67
C ASN A 300 -21.72 -6.13 3.79
N LYS A 301 -21.83 -7.22 3.01
CA LYS A 301 -22.98 -8.13 3.02
C LYS A 301 -23.07 -8.92 4.32
#